data_AF-A0A1Q6VME0-F1
#
_entry.id   AF-A0A1Q6VME0-F1
#
_cell.length_a   1.000
_cell.length_b   1.000
_cell.length_c   1.000
_cell.angle_alpha   90.00
_cell.angle_beta   90.00
_cell.angle_gamma   90.00
#
_symmetry.space_group_name_H-M   'P 1'
#
loop_
_entity.id
_entity.type
_entity.pdbx_description
1 polymer ?
#
loop_
_entity_poly.entity_id
_entity_poly.type
_entity_poly.pdbx_seq_one_letter_code
_entity_poly.pdbx_strand_id
1 'polypeptide(L)'
;MVFYDYDELCFLTDCNFRKLPEARTPEEEVAAEPWFSVRENDIFPEEFLQFLAFPKPALAALLEHHREIFRADFWRSIQHQIRAGEIPEVFPYGAERRLANN
;
A
#
# COMPACT_ATOMS: atom_id res chain seq x y z
N MET A 1 -0.15 16.86 -6.09
CA MET A 1 -0.42 16.57 -4.65
C MET A 1 0.93 16.46 -3.96
N VAL A 2 1.04 16.97 -2.72
CA VAL A 2 2.27 16.92 -1.92
C VAL A 2 1.90 16.33 -0.56
N PHE A 3 2.68 15.37 -0.08
CA PHE A 3 2.55 14.82 1.28
C PHE A 3 3.27 15.75 2.28
N TYR A 4 2.66 16.07 3.42
CA TYR A 4 3.10 17.18 4.28
C TYR A 4 3.20 16.88 5.78
N ASP A 5 2.62 15.78 6.25
CA ASP A 5 2.74 15.35 7.65
C ASP A 5 3.83 14.28 7.75
N TYR A 6 4.88 14.54 8.54
CA TYR A 6 6.09 13.73 8.55
C TYR A 6 6.32 12.96 9.85
N ASP A 7 5.42 13.10 10.84
CA ASP A 7 5.64 12.54 12.17
C ASP A 7 5.61 11.00 12.18
N GLU A 8 4.90 10.38 11.23
CA GLU A 8 4.74 8.93 11.11
C GLU A 8 5.55 8.31 9.95
N LEU A 9 6.48 9.06 9.36
CA LEU A 9 7.27 8.53 8.25
C LEU A 9 8.29 7.47 8.71
N CYS A 10 8.37 6.40 7.94
CA CYS A 10 9.41 5.39 8.03
C CYS A 10 9.89 4.98 6.63
N PHE A 11 11.05 4.33 6.54
CA PHE A 11 11.51 3.79 5.27
C PHE A 11 10.68 2.56 4.89
N LEU A 12 10.30 2.45 3.61
CA LEU A 12 9.64 1.25 3.09
C LEU A 12 10.44 -0.02 3.38
N THR A 13 11.77 0.04 3.46
CA THR A 13 12.63 -1.12 3.76
C THR A 13 12.48 -1.65 5.17
N ASP A 14 11.97 -0.83 6.09
CA ASP A 14 11.79 -1.14 7.51
C ASP A 14 10.38 -1.69 7.79
N CYS A 15 9.46 -1.49 6.85
CA CYS A 15 8.10 -2.04 6.89
C CYS A 15 8.07 -3.55 6.62
N ASN A 16 7.19 -4.26 7.33
CA ASN A 16 6.87 -5.66 7.05
C ASN A 16 5.47 -5.79 6.44
N PHE A 17 5.39 -5.74 5.11
CA PHE A 17 4.12 -5.90 4.41
C PHE A 17 3.63 -7.34 4.46
N ARG A 18 2.44 -7.55 5.01
CA ARG A 18 1.83 -8.87 5.22
C ARG A 18 0.45 -8.92 4.58
N LYS A 19 0.08 -10.10 4.09
CA LYS A 19 -1.32 -10.38 3.73
C LYS A 19 -2.10 -10.58 5.01
N LEU A 20 -3.29 -10.02 5.07
CA LEU A 20 -4.20 -10.28 6.18
C LEU A 20 -4.56 -11.77 6.22
N PRO A 21 -4.36 -12.47 7.36
CA PRO A 21 -4.73 -13.87 7.47
C PRO A 21 -6.24 -14.08 7.31
N GLU A 22 -6.64 -15.09 6.53
CA GLU A 22 -8.05 -15.49 6.44
C GLU A 22 -8.47 -16.23 7.72
N ALA A 23 -9.63 -15.85 8.28
CA ALA A 23 -10.21 -16.52 9.43
C ALA A 23 -10.54 -17.98 9.09
N ARG A 24 -10.20 -18.91 9.99
CA ARG A 24 -10.40 -20.35 9.78
C ARG A 24 -11.64 -20.86 10.50
N THR A 25 -12.12 -20.13 11.50
CA THR A 25 -13.32 -20.47 12.26
C THR A 25 -14.23 -19.24 12.42
N PRO A 26 -15.55 -19.44 12.66
CA PRO A 26 -16.47 -18.33 12.92
C PRO A 26 -16.07 -17.48 14.13
N GLU A 27 -15.45 -18.09 15.14
CA GLU A 27 -14.96 -17.39 16.33
C GLU A 27 -13.80 -16.44 16.01
N GLU A 28 -12.91 -16.85 15.10
CA GLU A 28 -11.82 -15.99 14.59
C GLU A 28 -12.35 -14.81 13.77
N GLU A 29 -13.47 -14.97 13.04
CA GLU A 29 -14.08 -13.92 12.22
C GLU A 29 -14.73 -12.80 13.06
N VAL A 30 -15.32 -13.15 14.20
CA VAL A 30 -16.01 -12.18 15.10
C VAL A 30 -15.15 -11.74 16.28
N ALA A 31 -13.87 -12.14 16.32
CA ALA A 31 -12.96 -11.78 17.38
C ALA A 31 -12.77 -10.25 17.45
N ALA A 32 -12.84 -9.69 18.65
CA ALA A 32 -12.65 -8.25 18.87
C ALA A 32 -11.18 -7.81 18.75
N GLU A 33 -10.24 -8.76 18.92
CA GLU A 33 -8.81 -8.55 18.77
C GLU A 33 -8.26 -9.50 17.70
N PRO A 34 -7.16 -9.14 17.00
CA PRO A 34 -6.52 -10.03 16.04
C PRO A 34 -6.12 -11.36 16.69
N TRP A 35 -6.58 -12.48 16.14
CA TRP A 35 -6.20 -13.84 16.57
C TRP A 35 -4.79 -14.24 16.11
N PHE A 36 -4.12 -13.40 15.32
CA PHE A 36 -2.77 -13.57 14.84
C PHE A 36 -1.83 -12.52 15.43
N SER A 37 -0.55 -12.85 15.52
CA SER A 37 0.47 -11.92 16.01
C SER A 37 0.68 -10.76 15.02
N VAL A 38 0.57 -9.54 15.54
CA VAL A 38 0.94 -8.28 14.89
C VAL A 38 2.18 -7.73 15.59
N ARG A 39 3.22 -7.41 14.82
CA ARG A 39 4.46 -6.81 15.31
C ARG A 39 4.52 -5.33 14.94
N GLU A 40 5.44 -4.60 15.58
CA GLU A 40 5.83 -3.28 15.12
C GLU A 40 6.24 -3.33 13.64
N ASN A 41 5.80 -2.34 12.87
CA ASN A 41 5.98 -2.22 11.42
C ASN A 41 5.28 -3.29 10.55
N ASP A 42 4.44 -4.16 11.13
CA ASP A 42 3.54 -4.97 10.31
C ASP A 42 2.49 -4.07 9.65
N ILE A 43 2.42 -4.12 8.32
CA ILE A 43 1.44 -3.34 7.54
C ILE A 43 0.58 -4.31 6.73
N PHE A 44 -0.74 -4.15 6.83
CA PHE A 44 -1.75 -4.90 6.09
C PHE A 44 -2.47 -3.96 5.11
N PRO A 45 -2.01 -3.82 3.86
CA PRO A 45 -2.60 -2.89 2.91
C PRO A 45 -4.08 -3.12 2.61
N GLU A 46 -4.57 -4.34 2.81
CA GLU A 46 -5.97 -4.71 2.71
C GLU A 46 -6.86 -3.91 3.68
N GLU A 47 -6.33 -3.49 4.83
CA GLU A 47 -7.07 -2.73 5.85
C GLU A 47 -7.14 -1.23 5.52
N PHE A 48 -6.36 -0.71 4.57
CA PHE A 48 -6.40 0.72 4.21
C PHE A 48 -7.80 1.19 3.80
N LEU A 49 -8.62 0.30 3.21
CA LEU A 49 -10.01 0.62 2.87
C LEU A 49 -10.90 0.88 4.08
N GLN A 50 -10.56 0.32 5.24
CA GLN A 50 -11.30 0.55 6.49
C GLN A 50 -10.94 1.91 7.10
N PHE A 51 -9.68 2.34 6.95
CA PHE A 51 -9.18 3.60 7.52
C PHE A 51 -9.38 4.80 6.59
N LEU A 52 -9.36 4.59 5.28
CA LEU A 52 -9.51 5.66 4.30
C LEU A 52 -10.99 5.94 4.01
N ALA A 53 -11.52 6.97 4.65
CA ALA A 53 -12.88 7.44 4.41
C ALA A 53 -12.99 8.18 3.06
N PHE A 54 -13.27 7.45 1.98
CA PHE A 54 -13.51 8.04 0.66
C PHE A 54 -15.00 8.19 0.34
N PRO A 55 -15.43 9.31 -0.27
CA PRO A 55 -16.72 9.39 -0.95
C PRO A 55 -16.84 8.27 -1.99
N LYS A 56 -18.03 7.67 -2.14
CA LYS A 56 -18.26 6.53 -3.06
C LYS A 56 -17.68 6.72 -4.48
N PRO A 57 -17.82 7.89 -5.15
CA PRO A 57 -17.24 8.08 -6.48
C PRO A 57 -15.70 8.07 -6.48
N ALA A 58 -15.08 8.63 -5.44
CA ALA A 58 -13.64 8.65 -5.30
C ALA A 58 -13.08 7.24 -5.02
N LEU A 59 -13.76 6.47 -4.17
CA LEU A 59 -13.40 5.08 -3.92
C LEU A 59 -13.48 4.24 -5.20
N ALA A 60 -14.53 4.43 -6.01
CA ALA A 60 -14.67 3.72 -7.28
C ALA A 60 -13.49 4.02 -8.22
N ALA A 61 -13.15 5.30 -8.41
CA ALA A 61 -12.01 5.71 -9.23
C ALA A 61 -10.67 5.17 -8.69
N LEU A 62 -10.49 5.16 -7.36
CA LEU A 62 -9.29 4.60 -6.73
C LEU A 62 -9.16 3.09 -6.98
N LEU A 63 -10.25 2.34 -6.87
CA LEU A 63 -10.25 0.89 -7.11
C LEU A 63 -10.11 0.53 -8.60
N GLU A 64 -10.53 1.43 -9.49
CA GLU A 64 -10.36 1.29 -10.94
C GLU A 64 -8.90 1.48 -11.36
N HIS A 65 -8.22 2.50 -10.82
CA HIS A 65 -6.88 2.88 -11.27
C HIS A 65 -5.73 2.37 -10.39
N HIS A 66 -5.97 2.15 -9.09
CA HIS A 66 -4.91 1.98 -8.09
C HIS A 66 -5.17 0.85 -7.09
N ARG A 67 -5.93 -0.18 -7.47
CA ARG A 67 -6.24 -1.31 -6.57
C ARG A 67 -5.02 -2.07 -6.06
N GLU A 68 -3.90 -1.99 -6.76
CA GLU A 68 -2.64 -2.64 -6.40
C GLU A 68 -2.10 -2.16 -5.05
N ILE A 69 -2.40 -0.92 -4.64
CA ILE A 69 -1.93 -0.36 -3.36
C ILE A 69 -2.52 -1.10 -2.15
N PHE A 70 -3.62 -1.84 -2.32
CA PHE A 70 -4.25 -2.64 -1.27
C PHE A 70 -3.69 -4.08 -1.20
N ARG A 71 -2.62 -4.39 -1.96
CA ARG A 71 -2.02 -5.72 -2.00
C ARG A 71 -0.63 -5.68 -1.40
N ALA A 72 -0.37 -6.51 -0.39
CA ALA A 72 0.97 -6.65 0.18
C ALA A 72 2.08 -6.94 -0.86
N ASP A 73 1.76 -7.69 -1.91
CA ASP A 73 2.73 -8.06 -2.96
C ASP A 73 3.21 -6.85 -3.78
N PHE A 74 2.40 -5.81 -3.95
CA PHE A 74 2.81 -4.56 -4.61
C PHE A 74 3.90 -3.85 -3.81
N TRP A 75 3.71 -3.72 -2.50
CA TRP A 75 4.69 -3.06 -1.64
C TRP A 75 5.97 -3.88 -1.51
N ARG A 76 5.87 -5.21 -1.43
CA ARG A 76 7.03 -6.10 -1.45
C ARG A 76 7.85 -6.00 -2.74
N SER A 77 7.20 -5.80 -3.89
CA SER A 77 7.94 -5.60 -5.15
C SER A 77 8.69 -4.28 -5.14
N ILE A 78 8.09 -3.20 -4.63
CA ILE A 78 8.79 -1.91 -4.44
C ILE A 78 9.97 -2.07 -3.49
N GLN A 79 9.79 -2.74 -2.35
CA GLN A 79 10.89 -3.03 -1.43
C GLN A 79 12.01 -3.81 -2.11
N HIS A 80 11.68 -4.76 -2.99
CA HIS A 80 12.67 -5.52 -3.75
C HIS A 80 13.47 -4.62 -4.70
N GLN A 81 12.80 -3.75 -5.46
CA GLN A 81 13.44 -2.79 -6.37
C GLN A 81 14.38 -1.83 -5.62
N ILE A 82 13.92 -1.27 -4.49
CA ILE A 82 14.73 -0.39 -3.64
C ILE A 82 15.98 -1.12 -3.14
N ARG A 83 15.84 -2.37 -2.66
CA ARG A 83 16.96 -3.18 -2.18
C ARG A 83 17.91 -3.61 -3.30
N ALA A 84 17.42 -3.71 -4.54
CA ALA A 84 18.24 -3.94 -5.72
C ALA A 84 19.01 -2.68 -6.17
N GLY A 85 18.80 -1.53 -5.51
CA GLY A 85 19.43 -0.26 -5.87
C GLY A 85 18.76 0.43 -7.06
N GLU A 86 17.55 0.00 -7.45
CA GLU A 86 16.78 0.67 -8.49
C GLU A 86 16.29 2.01 -7.96
N ILE A 87 16.63 3.08 -8.68
CA ILE A 87 16.14 4.44 -8.38
C ILE A 87 14.98 4.71 -9.36
N PRO A 88 13.73 4.83 -8.87
CA PRO A 88 12.60 5.09 -9.74
C PRO A 88 12.73 6.45 -10.42
N GLU A 89 12.42 6.49 -11.71
CA GLU A 89 12.43 7.72 -12.49
C GLU A 89 11.16 8.54 -12.17
N VAL A 90 11.35 9.80 -11.76
CA VAL A 90 10.25 10.71 -11.43
C VAL A 90 10.25 11.86 -12.42
N PHE A 91 9.18 11.97 -13.19
CA PHE A 91 9.01 13.03 -14.18
C PHE A 91 8.20 14.20 -13.61
N PRO A 92 8.68 15.45 -13.71
CA PRO A 92 7.93 16.63 -13.26
C PRO A 92 6.89 17.11 -14.29
N TYR A 93 6.49 16.25 -15.24
CA TYR A 93 5.56 16.54 -16.32
C TYR A 93 4.73 15.30 -16.68
N GLY A 94 3.57 15.53 -17.32
CA GLY A 94 2.69 14.46 -17.79
C GLY A 94 3.33 13.64 -18.92
N ALA A 95 2.96 12.36 -18.99
CA ALA A 95 3.51 11.41 -19.94
C ALA A 95 3.31 11.84 -21.41
N GLU A 96 2.27 12.63 -21.70
CA GLU A 96 1.97 13.18 -23.03
C GLU A 96 3.05 14.15 -23.54
N ARG A 97 3.91 14.67 -22.66
CA ARG A 97 5.03 15.55 -23.02
C ARG A 97 6.36 14.81 -23.16
N ARG A 98 6.36 13.48 -22.97
CA ARG A 98 7.57 12.67 -23.13
C ARG A 98 7.95 12.63 -24.61
N LEU A 99 9.18 12.98 -24.92
CA LEU A 99 9.73 12.78 -26.26
C LEU A 99 9.83 11.28 -26.52
N ALA A 100 9.20 10.79 -27.59
CA ALA A 100 9.40 9.42 -28.03
C ALA A 100 10.83 9.30 -28.57
N ASN A 101 11.60 8.35 -28.04
CA ASN A 101 12.86 7.97 -28.67
C ASN A 101 12.51 7.21 -29.96
N ASN A 102 12.89 7.75 -31.11
CA ASN A 102 12.99 6.99 -32.37
C ASN A 102 14.22 6.07 -32.32
#